data_AF-A0A946E2R4-F1
#
_entry.id   AF-A0A946E2R4-F1
#
_cell.length_a   1.000
_cell.length_b   1.000
_cell.length_c   1.000
_cell.angle_alpha   90.00
_cell.angle_beta   90.00
_cell.angle_gamma   90.00
#
_symmetry.space_group_name_H-M   'P 1'
#
loop_
_entity.id
_entity.type
_entity.pdbx_description
1 polymer ?
#
loop_
_entity_poly.entity_id
_entity_poly.type
_entity_poly.pdbx_seq_one_letter_code
_entity_poly.pdbx_strand_id
1 'polypeptide(L)'
;MNEAILTPQTQALSDEAPITRRELKALMHRSNAPVMIRLPLWYGMLAITGLLIWLAMGTWWLLPAMFLHGIIMVHHFSLQHECIHFTALKTRRANEVLAAWCGFWICVPPVYFRYEHCDHHTHTQIMGRDPELIPLADTIGDHLLYISSLPYWRGMLGGLGRHAWGHLNATEKRFVPVEERPSVIWEARIFLGLYLAIGIIMVATDWWAPLFYWLLPLLMGEPVMRFIRMAEHVGRPNTKDMTINT
;
A
#
# COMPACT_ATOMS: atom_id res chain seq x y z
N MET A 1 27.12 26.83 7.01
CA MET A 1 26.90 25.69 7.92
C MET A 1 26.13 24.64 7.14
N ASN A 2 26.72 23.47 6.88
CA ASN A 2 25.92 22.34 6.39
C ASN A 2 25.03 21.90 7.56
N GLU A 3 23.72 22.11 7.46
CA GLU A 3 22.76 21.41 8.33
C GLU A 3 23.06 19.91 8.25
N ALA A 4 23.21 19.25 9.40
CA ALA A 4 23.35 17.80 9.43
C ALA A 4 22.12 17.17 8.75
N ILE A 5 22.36 16.21 7.86
CA ILE A 5 21.27 15.49 7.20
C ILE A 5 20.61 14.60 8.25
N LEU A 6 19.40 15.00 8.69
CA LEU A 6 18.59 14.24 9.62
C LEU A 6 17.90 13.08 8.88
N THR A 7 18.62 11.98 8.69
CA THR A 7 18.04 10.72 8.22
C THR A 7 17.24 10.03 9.32
N PRO A 8 16.33 9.10 8.98
CA PRO A 8 15.63 8.32 10.00
C PRO A 8 16.56 7.61 10.98
N GLN A 9 17.66 7.05 10.47
CA GLN A 9 18.64 6.34 11.29
C GLN A 9 19.45 7.27 12.19
N THR A 10 19.85 8.45 11.71
CA THR A 10 20.59 9.42 12.53
C THR A 10 19.74 10.01 13.63
N GLN A 11 18.43 10.18 13.39
CA GLN A 11 17.48 10.62 14.41
C GLN A 11 17.20 9.52 15.44
N ALA A 12 16.97 8.28 14.98
CA ALA A 12 16.72 7.12 15.84
C ALA A 12 17.93 6.66 16.68
N LEU A 13 19.15 7.03 16.28
CA LEU A 13 20.40 6.72 16.97
C LEU A 13 21.13 7.97 17.47
N SER A 14 20.38 9.06 17.67
CA SER A 14 20.89 10.28 18.30
C SER A 14 21.35 10.00 19.74
N ASP A 15 22.12 10.92 20.33
CA ASP A 15 22.58 10.76 21.71
C ASP A 15 21.42 10.76 22.73
N GLU A 16 20.24 11.23 22.33
CA GLU A 16 18.98 11.21 23.09
C GLU A 16 18.14 9.93 22.83
N ALA A 17 18.63 9.01 21.99
CA ALA A 17 17.88 7.81 21.62
C ALA A 17 17.65 6.90 22.83
N PRO A 18 16.43 6.37 23.02
CA PRO A 18 16.09 5.54 24.18
C PRO A 18 16.70 4.12 24.12
N ILE A 19 17.29 3.74 22.98
CA ILE A 19 17.87 2.42 22.76
C ILE A 19 19.25 2.51 22.12
N THR A 20 20.13 1.62 22.52
CA THR A 20 21.47 1.48 21.95
C THR A 20 21.41 0.83 20.55
N ARG A 21 22.46 1.04 19.74
CA ARG A 21 22.64 0.33 18.46
C ARG A 21 22.54 -1.20 18.59
N ARG A 22 23.00 -1.76 19.72
CA ARG A 22 22.95 -3.19 20.00
C ARG A 22 21.52 -3.66 20.21
N GLU A 23 20.72 -2.92 20.97
CA GLU A 23 19.30 -3.22 21.20
C GLU A 23 18.50 -3.07 19.91
N LEU A 24 18.71 -2.00 19.14
CA LEU A 24 18.06 -1.85 17.83
C LEU A 24 18.36 -3.06 16.92
N LYS A 25 19.63 -3.48 16.84
CA LYS A 25 20.02 -4.66 16.04
C LYS A 25 19.33 -5.94 16.51
N ALA A 26 19.11 -6.11 17.82
CA ALA A 26 18.39 -7.26 18.36
C ALA A 26 16.90 -7.24 17.99
N LEU A 27 16.27 -6.05 17.98
CA LEU A 27 14.87 -5.85 17.59
C LEU A 27 14.63 -6.01 16.08
N MET A 28 15.65 -5.78 15.25
CA MET A 28 15.58 -5.94 13.78
C MET A 28 15.72 -7.40 13.32
N HIS A 29 15.68 -8.39 14.21
CA HIS A 29 15.81 -9.80 13.84
C HIS A 29 14.56 -10.30 13.08
N ARG A 30 14.75 -10.65 11.81
CA ARG A 30 13.67 -11.11 10.91
C ARG A 30 13.31 -12.58 11.15
N SER A 31 12.01 -12.88 11.13
CA SER A 31 11.48 -14.23 11.28
C SER A 31 10.36 -14.50 10.30
N ASN A 32 10.32 -15.70 9.71
CA ASN A 32 9.21 -16.11 8.86
C ASN A 32 7.96 -16.51 9.68
N ALA A 33 8.12 -16.77 10.99
CA ALA A 33 7.05 -17.33 11.82
C ALA A 33 5.78 -16.45 11.86
N PRO A 34 5.86 -15.11 12.00
CA PRO A 34 4.67 -14.26 11.98
C PRO A 34 3.87 -14.39 10.67
N VAL A 35 4.54 -14.40 9.51
CA VAL A 35 3.87 -14.57 8.21
C VAL A 35 3.23 -15.96 8.10
N MET A 36 3.97 -17.02 8.50
CA MET A 36 3.46 -18.40 8.44
C MET A 36 2.24 -18.65 9.33
N ILE A 37 2.00 -17.83 10.35
CA ILE A 37 0.84 -17.92 11.23
C ILE A 37 -0.28 -16.99 10.77
N ARG A 38 0.05 -15.71 10.52
CA ARG A 38 -0.95 -14.66 10.26
C ARG A 38 -1.54 -14.75 8.86
N LEU A 39 -0.76 -15.15 7.86
CA LEU A 39 -1.23 -15.21 6.48
C LEU A 39 -2.30 -16.31 6.28
N PRO A 40 -2.15 -17.54 6.81
CA PRO A 40 -3.25 -18.51 6.79
C PRO A 40 -4.52 -18.06 7.52
N LEU A 41 -4.38 -17.38 8.66
CA LEU A 41 -5.54 -16.83 9.39
C LEU A 41 -6.27 -15.78 8.54
N TRP A 42 -5.52 -14.90 7.88
CA TRP A 42 -6.09 -13.92 6.97
C TRP A 42 -6.79 -14.58 5.77
N TYR A 43 -6.19 -15.61 5.15
CA TYR A 43 -6.87 -16.38 4.10
C TYR A 43 -8.12 -17.12 4.61
N GLY A 44 -8.11 -17.58 5.87
CA GLY A 44 -9.30 -18.13 6.54
C GLY A 44 -10.41 -17.08 6.64
N MET A 45 -10.09 -15.86 7.07
CA MET A 45 -11.06 -14.74 7.09
C MET A 45 -11.55 -14.38 5.69
N LEU A 46 -10.67 -14.38 4.69
CA LEU A 46 -11.02 -14.14 3.30
C LEU A 46 -11.99 -15.21 2.79
N ALA A 47 -11.75 -16.49 3.09
CA ALA A 47 -12.63 -17.59 2.71
C ALA A 47 -14.00 -17.51 3.40
N ILE A 48 -14.03 -17.18 4.70
CA ILE A 48 -15.27 -17.00 5.46
C ILE A 48 -16.10 -15.85 4.88
N THR A 49 -15.49 -14.70 4.65
CA THR A 49 -16.19 -13.54 4.08
C THR A 49 -16.60 -13.76 2.62
N GLY A 50 -15.82 -14.53 1.85
CA GLY A 50 -16.22 -15.01 0.53
C GLY A 50 -17.45 -15.92 0.60
N LEU A 51 -17.52 -16.84 1.57
CA LEU A 51 -18.71 -17.65 1.78
C LEU A 51 -19.94 -16.79 2.09
N LEU A 52 -19.79 -15.70 2.85
CA LEU A 52 -20.88 -14.75 3.09
C LEU A 52 -21.37 -14.09 1.80
N ILE A 53 -20.47 -13.69 0.89
CA ILE A 53 -20.86 -13.17 -0.43
C ILE A 53 -21.67 -14.20 -1.20
N TRP A 54 -21.22 -15.47 -1.20
CA TRP A 54 -21.93 -16.55 -1.87
C TRP A 54 -23.34 -16.76 -1.31
N LEU A 55 -23.48 -16.84 0.02
CA LEU A 55 -24.76 -17.01 0.71
C LEU A 55 -25.70 -15.80 0.51
N ALA A 56 -25.14 -14.60 0.34
CA ALA A 56 -25.90 -13.37 0.20
C ALA A 56 -26.29 -13.05 -1.25
N MET A 57 -25.86 -13.85 -2.23
CA MET A 57 -26.11 -13.62 -3.65
C MET A 57 -27.61 -13.50 -3.95
N GLY A 58 -28.01 -12.47 -4.69
CA GLY A 58 -29.43 -12.19 -5.00
C GLY A 58 -30.23 -11.58 -3.83
N THR A 59 -29.58 -11.22 -2.73
CA THR A 59 -30.23 -10.57 -1.57
C THR A 59 -29.63 -9.20 -1.28
N TRP A 60 -30.30 -8.40 -0.45
CA TRP A 60 -29.79 -7.10 0.01
C TRP A 60 -28.55 -7.22 0.92
N TRP A 61 -28.28 -8.41 1.48
CA TRP A 61 -27.09 -8.70 2.28
C TRP A 61 -25.79 -8.78 1.46
N LEU A 62 -25.89 -8.82 0.13
CA LEU A 62 -24.72 -8.91 -0.75
C LEU A 62 -23.78 -7.71 -0.56
N LEU A 63 -24.33 -6.50 -0.44
CA LEU A 63 -23.53 -5.29 -0.27
C LEU A 63 -22.77 -5.29 1.08
N PRO A 64 -23.42 -5.52 2.25
CA PRO A 64 -22.70 -5.71 3.51
C PRO A 64 -21.63 -6.81 3.47
N ALA A 65 -21.91 -7.95 2.82
CA ALA A 65 -20.96 -9.05 2.71
C ALA A 65 -19.72 -8.66 1.87
N MET A 66 -19.93 -8.00 0.73
CA MET A 66 -18.83 -7.48 -0.10
C MET A 66 -18.04 -6.38 0.59
N PHE A 67 -18.70 -5.49 1.35
CA PHE A 67 -18.02 -4.48 2.15
C PHE A 67 -17.09 -5.11 3.19
N LEU A 68 -17.60 -6.07 3.96
CA LEU A 68 -16.80 -6.80 4.97
C LEU A 68 -15.63 -7.55 4.32
N HIS A 69 -15.87 -8.24 3.20
CA HIS A 69 -14.82 -8.91 2.43
C HIS A 69 -13.76 -7.92 1.95
N GLY A 70 -14.20 -6.77 1.43
CA GLY A 70 -13.37 -5.67 0.98
C GLY A 70 -12.42 -5.15 2.06
N ILE A 71 -12.93 -4.97 3.28
CA ILE A 71 -12.10 -4.61 4.44
C ILE A 71 -10.97 -5.62 4.63
N ILE A 72 -11.27 -6.92 4.59
CA ILE A 72 -10.24 -7.96 4.73
C ILE A 72 -9.21 -7.84 3.59
N MET A 73 -9.68 -7.67 2.35
CA MET A 73 -8.83 -7.55 1.17
C MET A 73 -7.84 -6.37 1.25
N VAL A 74 -8.30 -5.17 1.61
CA VAL A 74 -7.41 -4.00 1.64
C VAL A 74 -6.31 -4.11 2.69
N HIS A 75 -6.52 -4.87 3.78
CA HIS A 75 -5.47 -5.11 4.79
C HIS A 75 -4.31 -5.98 4.30
N HIS A 76 -4.40 -6.55 3.10
CA HIS A 76 -3.26 -7.14 2.42
C HIS A 76 -2.14 -6.10 2.17
N PHE A 77 -2.50 -4.80 2.14
CA PHE A 77 -1.57 -3.67 2.13
C PHE A 77 -0.56 -3.73 3.28
N SER A 78 -0.98 -4.06 4.50
CA SER A 78 -0.08 -4.11 5.67
C SER A 78 1.03 -5.15 5.48
N LEU A 79 0.71 -6.31 4.91
CA LEU A 79 1.71 -7.32 4.59
C LEU A 79 2.61 -6.89 3.43
N GLN A 80 2.04 -6.27 2.40
CA GLN A 80 2.81 -5.73 1.29
C GLN A 80 3.82 -4.67 1.77
N HIS A 81 3.37 -3.75 2.63
CA HIS A 81 4.17 -2.69 3.24
C HIS A 81 5.41 -3.27 3.94
N GLU A 82 5.24 -4.25 4.84
CA GLU A 82 6.38 -4.88 5.49
C GLU A 82 7.29 -5.64 4.51
N CYS A 83 6.73 -6.19 3.43
CA CYS A 83 7.51 -6.88 2.41
C CYS A 83 8.36 -5.92 1.56
N ILE A 84 7.87 -4.71 1.22
CA ILE A 84 8.68 -3.74 0.47
C ILE A 84 9.84 -3.18 1.30
N HIS A 85 9.72 -3.19 2.63
CA HIS A 85 10.81 -2.89 3.58
C HIS A 85 11.80 -4.04 3.78
N PHE A 86 11.49 -5.23 3.25
CA PHE A 86 12.26 -6.46 3.44
C PHE A 86 12.40 -6.90 4.91
N THR A 87 11.43 -6.53 5.75
CA THR A 87 11.38 -6.84 7.19
C THR A 87 10.52 -8.05 7.51
N ALA A 88 9.48 -8.32 6.70
CA ALA A 88 8.50 -9.39 6.96
C ALA A 88 9.11 -10.81 6.94
N LEU A 89 9.98 -11.10 5.97
CA LEU A 89 10.56 -12.43 5.76
C LEU A 89 12.10 -12.39 5.80
N LYS A 90 12.71 -13.54 6.10
CA LYS A 90 14.18 -13.68 6.22
C LYS A 90 14.93 -13.40 4.93
N THR A 91 14.38 -13.80 3.78
CA THR A 91 15.04 -13.65 2.47
C THR A 91 14.42 -12.52 1.67
N ARG A 92 15.25 -11.77 0.95
CA ARG A 92 14.78 -10.68 0.09
C ARG A 92 13.83 -11.19 -0.99
N ARG A 93 14.16 -12.30 -1.65
CA ARG A 93 13.33 -12.88 -2.71
C ARG A 93 11.92 -13.25 -2.23
N ALA A 94 11.79 -13.79 -1.01
CA ALA A 94 10.49 -14.16 -0.47
C ALA A 94 9.62 -12.92 -0.20
N ASN A 95 10.22 -11.84 0.34
CA ASN A 95 9.53 -10.55 0.46
C ASN A 95 9.11 -9.99 -0.90
N GLU A 96 9.98 -10.03 -1.92
CA GLU A 96 9.63 -9.52 -3.26
C GLU A 96 8.46 -10.28 -3.88
N VAL A 97 8.46 -11.61 -3.80
CA VAL A 97 7.36 -12.44 -4.32
C VAL A 97 6.06 -12.15 -3.57
N LEU A 98 6.11 -12.06 -2.24
CA LEU A 98 4.93 -11.80 -1.44
C LEU A 98 4.41 -10.37 -1.62
N ALA A 99 5.29 -9.37 -1.75
CA ALA A 99 4.91 -8.00 -2.08
C ALA A 99 4.21 -7.92 -3.44
N ALA A 100 4.71 -8.63 -4.46
CA ALA A 100 4.07 -8.68 -5.78
C ALA A 100 2.72 -9.39 -5.74
N TRP A 101 2.62 -10.50 -5.01
CA TRP A 101 1.36 -11.19 -4.79
C TRP A 101 0.34 -10.28 -4.10
N CYS A 102 0.74 -9.62 -3.02
CA CYS A 102 -0.15 -8.72 -2.30
C CYS A 102 -0.57 -7.53 -3.16
N GLY A 103 0.41 -6.87 -3.78
CA GLY A 103 0.23 -5.72 -4.64
C GLY A 103 -0.68 -5.98 -5.82
N PHE A 104 -0.59 -7.16 -6.44
CA PHE A 104 -1.47 -7.54 -7.54
C PHE A 104 -2.94 -7.52 -7.13
N TRP A 105 -3.28 -8.11 -5.99
CA TRP A 105 -4.66 -8.20 -5.52
C TRP A 105 -5.22 -6.89 -4.95
N ILE A 106 -4.37 -5.93 -4.57
CA ILE A 106 -4.83 -4.61 -4.10
C ILE A 106 -4.50 -3.47 -5.08
N CYS A 107 -4.04 -3.80 -6.29
CA CYS A 107 -3.68 -2.86 -7.35
C CYS A 107 -2.57 -1.86 -6.97
N VAL A 108 -1.60 -2.29 -6.15
CA VAL A 108 -0.44 -1.48 -5.76
C VAL A 108 0.84 -2.17 -6.26
N PRO A 109 1.44 -1.72 -7.37
CA PRO A 109 2.71 -2.29 -7.86
C PRO A 109 3.85 -2.08 -6.85
N PRO A 110 4.47 -3.15 -6.30
CA PRO A 110 5.41 -3.02 -5.19
C PRO A 110 6.75 -2.37 -5.56
N VAL A 111 7.24 -2.45 -6.79
CA VAL A 111 8.51 -1.80 -7.16
C VAL A 111 8.35 -0.29 -7.12
N TYR A 112 7.31 0.26 -7.76
CA TYR A 112 7.00 1.68 -7.67
C TYR A 112 6.77 2.11 -6.22
N PHE A 113 5.88 1.38 -5.52
CA PHE A 113 5.51 1.71 -4.15
C PHE A 113 6.71 1.70 -3.20
N ARG A 114 7.68 0.78 -3.38
CA ARG A 114 8.92 0.77 -2.59
C ARG A 114 9.70 2.08 -2.67
N TYR A 115 9.82 2.67 -3.86
CA TYR A 115 10.58 3.92 -4.03
C TYR A 115 9.81 5.13 -3.54
N GLU A 116 8.50 5.18 -3.83
CA GLU A 116 7.60 6.20 -3.30
C GLU A 116 7.64 6.21 -1.76
N HIS A 117 7.49 5.04 -1.18
CA HIS A 117 7.44 4.88 0.26
C HIS A 117 8.79 5.12 0.95
N CYS A 118 9.90 4.81 0.27
CA CYS A 118 11.23 5.18 0.76
C CYS A 118 11.43 6.71 0.78
N ASP A 119 10.93 7.43 -0.23
CA ASP A 119 10.96 8.90 -0.24
C ASP A 119 10.03 9.49 0.82
N HIS A 120 8.87 8.86 1.07
CA HIS A 120 8.02 9.15 2.21
C HIS A 120 8.81 9.05 3.53
N HIS A 121 9.42 7.91 3.86
CA HIS A 121 10.23 7.77 5.09
C HIS A 121 11.41 8.74 5.19
N THR A 122 11.97 9.15 4.04
CA THR A 122 13.07 10.13 4.02
C THR A 122 12.58 11.54 4.33
N HIS A 123 11.34 11.85 3.94
CA HIS A 123 10.79 13.20 3.96
C HIS A 123 9.44 13.27 4.69
N THR A 124 9.14 12.38 5.63
CA THR A 124 7.83 12.25 6.29
C THR A 124 7.33 13.61 6.77
N GLN A 125 6.08 13.95 6.44
CA GLN A 125 5.43 15.25 6.73
C GLN A 125 6.14 16.49 6.15
N ILE A 126 7.08 16.36 5.22
CA ILE A 126 7.69 17.53 4.56
C ILE A 126 6.89 17.91 3.33
N MET A 127 6.13 18.99 3.43
CA MET A 127 5.35 19.58 2.34
C MET A 127 6.18 19.72 1.05
N GLY A 128 5.62 19.21 -0.06
CA GLY A 128 6.25 19.21 -1.39
C GLY A 128 7.36 18.17 -1.59
N ARG A 129 7.77 17.44 -0.54
CA ARG A 129 8.76 16.37 -0.62
C ARG A 129 8.17 15.00 -0.29
N ASP A 130 7.32 14.89 0.70
CA ASP A 130 6.65 13.63 1.01
C ASP A 130 5.60 13.28 -0.07
N PRO A 131 5.79 12.20 -0.85
CA PRO A 131 4.82 11.80 -1.87
C PRO A 131 3.53 11.21 -1.29
N GLU A 132 3.54 10.80 -0.02
CA GLU A 132 2.39 10.19 0.67
C GLU A 132 1.73 11.12 1.69
N LEU A 133 2.11 12.40 1.71
CA LEU A 133 1.53 13.38 2.62
C LEU A 133 0.03 13.54 2.38
N ILE A 134 -0.72 13.41 3.47
CA ILE A 134 -2.16 13.64 3.49
C ILE A 134 -2.37 15.01 4.14
N PRO A 135 -2.78 16.04 3.39
CA PRO A 135 -3.02 17.35 3.98
C PRO A 135 -4.19 17.28 4.96
N LEU A 136 -4.14 18.09 6.02
CA LEU A 136 -5.29 18.28 6.89
C LEU A 136 -6.45 18.83 6.05
N ALA A 137 -7.61 18.19 6.14
CA ALA A 137 -8.79 18.65 5.42
C ALA A 137 -9.25 20.01 5.95
N ASP A 138 -9.39 20.99 5.07
CA ASP A 138 -9.87 22.33 5.40
C ASP A 138 -11.40 22.34 5.63
N THR A 139 -12.12 21.43 4.97
CA THR A 139 -13.58 21.31 5.05
C THR A 139 -14.04 19.86 5.25
N ILE A 140 -15.29 19.69 5.71
CA ILE A 140 -15.96 18.38 5.73
C ILE A 140 -16.05 17.80 4.31
N GLY A 141 -16.18 18.63 3.28
CA GLY A 141 -16.21 18.19 1.89
C GLY A 141 -14.89 17.54 1.46
N ASP A 142 -13.75 18.17 1.78
CA ASP A 142 -12.41 17.62 1.48
C ASP A 142 -12.18 16.31 2.22
N HIS A 143 -12.63 16.25 3.48
CA HIS A 143 -12.58 15.05 4.29
C HIS A 143 -13.38 13.89 3.68
N LEU A 144 -14.64 14.14 3.29
CA LEU A 144 -15.49 13.15 2.64
C LEU A 144 -14.92 12.72 1.28
N LEU A 145 -14.35 13.65 0.51
CA LEU A 145 -13.70 13.34 -0.77
C LEU A 145 -12.48 12.43 -0.56
N TYR A 146 -11.66 12.70 0.46
CA TYR A 146 -10.53 11.84 0.79
C TYR A 146 -10.97 10.44 1.21
N ILE A 147 -11.91 10.33 2.16
CA ILE A 147 -12.42 9.04 2.66
C ILE A 147 -13.15 8.26 1.56
N SER A 148 -13.75 8.92 0.58
CA SER A 148 -14.40 8.23 -0.56
C SER A 148 -13.46 7.32 -1.35
N SER A 149 -12.13 7.49 -1.19
CA SER A 149 -11.07 6.83 -1.96
C SER A 149 -11.03 7.18 -3.45
N LEU A 150 -11.92 8.04 -3.96
CA LEU A 150 -11.94 8.45 -5.37
C LEU A 150 -10.63 9.11 -5.84
N PRO A 151 -10.02 10.04 -5.07
CA PRO A 151 -8.72 10.60 -5.45
C PRO A 151 -7.62 9.54 -5.50
N TYR A 152 -7.64 8.58 -4.57
CA TYR A 152 -6.70 7.47 -4.53
C TYR A 152 -6.82 6.59 -5.77
N TRP A 153 -8.03 6.13 -6.12
CA TRP A 153 -8.26 5.32 -7.32
C TRP A 153 -7.85 6.04 -8.60
N ARG A 154 -8.18 7.33 -8.73
CA ARG A 154 -7.76 8.16 -9.86
C ARG A 154 -6.23 8.25 -9.96
N GLY A 155 -5.56 8.49 -8.83
CA GLY A 155 -4.10 8.58 -8.75
C GLY A 155 -3.43 7.26 -9.12
N MET A 156 -3.86 6.16 -8.50
CA MET A 156 -3.32 4.82 -8.71
C MET A 156 -3.52 4.35 -10.15
N LEU A 157 -4.75 4.38 -10.68
CA LEU A 157 -5.03 3.93 -12.05
C LEU A 157 -4.34 4.82 -13.09
N GLY A 158 -4.32 6.13 -12.84
CA GLY A 158 -3.60 7.09 -13.68
C GLY A 158 -2.09 6.86 -13.67
N GLY A 159 -1.51 6.55 -12.51
CA GLY A 159 -0.10 6.17 -12.35
C GLY A 159 0.22 4.88 -13.10
N LEU A 160 -0.53 3.81 -12.82
CA LEU A 160 -0.37 2.51 -13.45
C LEU A 160 -0.44 2.59 -14.98
N GLY A 161 -1.43 3.31 -15.52
CA GLY A 161 -1.54 3.53 -16.97
C GLY A 161 -0.37 4.31 -17.55
N ARG A 162 0.05 5.40 -16.88
CA ARG A 162 1.18 6.23 -17.30
C ARG A 162 2.49 5.43 -17.33
N HIS A 163 2.75 4.66 -16.27
CA HIS A 163 3.93 3.81 -16.14
C HIS A 163 3.93 2.73 -17.21
N ALA A 164 2.80 2.09 -17.48
CA ALA A 164 2.69 1.08 -18.55
C ALA A 164 2.99 1.66 -19.94
N TRP A 165 2.64 2.94 -20.17
CA TRP A 165 2.99 3.69 -21.37
C TRP A 165 4.45 4.17 -21.41
N GLY A 166 5.27 3.81 -20.42
CA GLY A 166 6.69 4.14 -20.36
C GLY A 166 7.01 5.51 -19.78
N HIS A 167 6.05 6.17 -19.12
CA HIS A 167 6.19 7.55 -18.66
C HIS A 167 6.18 7.65 -17.13
N LEU A 168 7.12 8.43 -16.59
CA LEU A 168 7.10 8.90 -15.20
C LEU A 168 6.99 10.42 -15.20
N ASN A 169 6.22 10.99 -14.29
CA ASN A 169 6.09 12.42 -14.09
C ASN A 169 7.31 13.01 -13.35
N ALA A 170 7.38 14.34 -13.22
CA ALA A 170 8.53 15.01 -12.62
C ALA A 170 8.76 14.63 -11.15
N THR A 171 7.69 14.47 -10.38
CA THR A 171 7.74 14.04 -8.97
C THR A 171 8.23 12.61 -8.85
N GLU A 172 7.68 11.69 -9.65
CA GLU A 172 8.09 10.27 -9.65
C GLU A 172 9.56 10.10 -10.04
N LYS A 173 10.04 10.88 -11.02
CA LYS A 173 11.46 10.86 -11.44
C LYS A 173 12.43 11.31 -10.35
N ARG A 174 11.96 12.02 -9.32
CA ARG A 174 12.77 12.46 -8.19
C ARG A 174 13.13 11.29 -7.27
N PHE A 175 12.19 10.40 -7.00
CA PHE A 175 12.38 9.29 -6.07
C PHE A 175 12.61 7.94 -6.72
N VAL A 176 12.23 7.75 -8.00
CA VAL A 176 12.55 6.52 -8.74
C VAL A 176 13.93 6.67 -9.41
N PRO A 177 14.94 5.87 -8.98
CA PRO A 177 16.28 5.89 -9.59
C PRO A 177 16.22 5.59 -11.08
N VAL A 178 17.12 6.18 -11.87
CA VAL A 178 17.13 6.06 -13.33
C VAL A 178 17.21 4.59 -13.77
N GLU A 179 17.98 3.80 -13.04
CA GLU A 179 18.24 2.39 -13.25
C GLU A 179 16.98 1.53 -13.05
N GLU A 180 16.03 2.01 -12.25
CA GLU A 180 14.84 1.25 -11.81
C GLU A 180 13.55 1.70 -12.51
N ARG A 181 13.62 2.78 -13.30
CA ARG A 181 12.49 3.21 -14.15
C ARG A 181 12.04 2.10 -15.11
N PRO A 182 12.94 1.31 -15.76
CA PRO A 182 12.52 0.17 -16.57
C PRO A 182 11.73 -0.87 -15.76
N SER A 183 12.14 -1.14 -14.50
CA SER A 183 11.46 -2.08 -13.60
C SER A 183 10.02 -1.63 -13.32
N VAL A 184 9.81 -0.35 -12.99
CA VAL A 184 8.48 0.24 -12.76
C VAL A 184 7.59 0.13 -14.01
N ILE A 185 8.14 0.43 -15.19
CA ILE A 185 7.40 0.36 -16.46
C ILE A 185 6.98 -1.08 -16.77
N TRP A 186 7.91 -2.04 -16.63
CA TRP A 186 7.62 -3.44 -16.89
C TRP A 186 6.63 -4.03 -15.88
N GLU A 187 6.75 -3.69 -14.60
CA GLU A 187 5.80 -4.09 -13.57
C GLU A 187 4.39 -3.62 -13.91
N ALA A 188 4.23 -2.33 -14.27
CA ALA A 188 2.94 -1.78 -14.67
C ALA A 188 2.34 -2.50 -15.90
N ARG A 189 3.16 -2.83 -16.90
CA ARG A 189 2.72 -3.61 -18.07
C ARG A 189 2.29 -5.02 -17.71
N ILE A 190 3.02 -5.69 -16.83
CA ILE A 190 2.67 -7.04 -16.35
C ILE A 190 1.35 -7.00 -15.59
N PHE A 191 1.18 -6.05 -14.66
CA PHE A 191 -0.05 -5.89 -13.89
C PHE A 191 -1.25 -5.64 -14.81
N LEU A 192 -1.16 -4.65 -15.72
CA LEU A 192 -2.23 -4.38 -16.68
C LEU A 192 -2.49 -5.56 -17.62
N GLY A 193 -1.45 -6.26 -18.08
CA GLY A 193 -1.60 -7.43 -18.92
C GLY A 193 -2.35 -8.57 -18.21
N LEU A 194 -2.05 -8.80 -16.93
CA LEU A 194 -2.75 -9.79 -16.10
C LEU A 194 -4.20 -9.36 -15.81
N TYR A 195 -4.45 -8.09 -15.50
CA TYR A 195 -5.81 -7.57 -15.33
C TYR A 195 -6.63 -7.67 -16.62
N LEU A 196 -6.03 -7.36 -17.77
CA LEU A 196 -6.67 -7.52 -19.08
C LEU A 196 -6.96 -8.99 -19.37
N ALA A 197 -6.03 -9.91 -19.08
CA ALA A 197 -6.25 -11.34 -19.25
C ALA A 197 -7.43 -11.84 -18.40
N ILE A 198 -7.51 -11.42 -17.12
CA ILE A 198 -8.66 -11.73 -16.26
C ILE A 198 -9.95 -11.18 -16.87
N GLY A 199 -9.95 -9.92 -17.33
CA GLY A 199 -11.12 -9.31 -17.99
C GLY A 199 -11.58 -10.06 -19.25
N ILE A 200 -10.64 -10.50 -20.09
CA ILE A 200 -10.94 -11.31 -21.28
C ILE A 200 -11.54 -12.65 -20.87
N ILE A 201 -10.98 -13.33 -19.86
CA ILE A 201 -11.50 -14.60 -19.36
C ILE A 201 -12.93 -14.42 -18.82
N MET A 202 -13.19 -13.36 -18.06
CA MET A 202 -14.53 -13.06 -17.53
C MET A 202 -15.56 -12.94 -18.66
N VAL A 203 -15.25 -12.17 -19.70
CA VAL A 203 -16.17 -11.96 -20.83
C VAL A 203 -16.31 -13.24 -21.68
N ALA A 204 -15.21 -13.95 -21.93
CA ALA A 204 -15.22 -15.13 -22.78
C ALA A 204 -15.93 -16.35 -22.14
N THR A 205 -15.99 -16.41 -20.80
CA THR A 205 -16.55 -17.56 -20.06
C THR A 205 -17.78 -17.22 -19.23
N ASP A 206 -18.26 -15.96 -19.27
CA ASP A 206 -19.32 -15.44 -18.41
C ASP A 206 -19.00 -15.58 -16.90
N TRP A 207 -17.72 -15.68 -16.56
CA TRP A 207 -17.23 -15.86 -15.20
C TRP A 207 -17.08 -14.52 -14.49
N TRP A 208 -18.17 -14.00 -13.95
CA TRP A 208 -18.20 -12.69 -13.27
C TRP A 208 -17.70 -12.70 -11.81
N ALA A 209 -17.20 -13.84 -11.30
CA ALA A 209 -16.75 -13.94 -9.91
C ALA A 209 -15.70 -12.89 -9.50
N PRO A 210 -14.70 -12.51 -10.35
CA PRO A 210 -13.77 -11.44 -10.00
C PRO A 210 -14.43 -10.09 -9.70
N LEU A 211 -15.63 -9.79 -10.20
CA LEU A 211 -16.36 -8.59 -9.80
C LEU A 211 -16.83 -8.68 -8.34
N PHE A 212 -17.51 -9.77 -7.99
CA PHE A 212 -18.18 -9.93 -6.70
C PHE A 212 -17.22 -10.26 -5.55
N TYR A 213 -16.14 -10.98 -5.83
CA TYR A 213 -15.18 -11.44 -4.82
C TYR A 213 -13.87 -10.66 -4.81
N TRP A 214 -13.68 -9.71 -5.73
CA TRP A 214 -12.44 -8.95 -5.77
C TRP A 214 -12.65 -7.47 -6.07
N LEU A 215 -13.02 -7.09 -7.29
CA LEU A 215 -13.01 -5.68 -7.70
C LEU A 215 -14.01 -4.83 -6.91
N LEU A 216 -15.28 -5.26 -6.80
CA LEU A 216 -16.29 -4.50 -6.04
C LEU A 216 -15.96 -4.49 -4.54
N PRO A 217 -15.65 -5.62 -3.88
CA PRO A 217 -15.18 -5.61 -2.49
C PRO A 217 -13.99 -4.67 -2.26
N LEU A 218 -12.94 -4.73 -3.11
CA LEU A 218 -11.75 -3.91 -2.96
C LEU A 218 -12.09 -2.40 -3.01
N LEU A 219 -12.92 -2.00 -3.98
CA LEU A 219 -13.43 -0.61 -4.08
C LEU A 219 -14.20 -0.19 -2.82
N MET A 220 -15.04 -1.09 -2.29
CA MET A 220 -15.85 -0.83 -1.09
C MET A 220 -15.01 -0.80 0.20
N GLY A 221 -13.89 -1.53 0.25
CA GLY A 221 -13.01 -1.60 1.41
C GLY A 221 -12.03 -0.43 1.53
N GLU A 222 -11.58 0.15 0.41
CA GLU A 222 -10.58 1.23 0.42
C GLU A 222 -10.95 2.46 1.27
N PRO A 223 -12.22 2.90 1.35
CA PRO A 223 -12.62 3.96 2.28
C PRO A 223 -12.20 3.72 3.73
N VAL A 224 -12.22 2.47 4.19
CA VAL A 224 -11.75 2.11 5.54
C VAL A 224 -10.24 2.28 5.65
N MET A 225 -9.48 1.89 4.62
CA MET A 225 -8.03 2.13 4.58
C MET A 225 -7.69 3.62 4.55
N ARG A 226 -8.45 4.44 3.82
CA ARG A 226 -8.29 5.90 3.84
C ARG A 226 -8.51 6.47 5.23
N PHE A 227 -9.55 6.03 5.93
CA PHE A 227 -9.82 6.44 7.29
C PHE A 227 -8.67 6.09 8.24
N ILE A 228 -8.15 4.85 8.17
CA ILE A 228 -6.99 4.41 8.98
C ILE A 228 -5.77 5.28 8.67
N ARG A 229 -5.39 5.42 7.40
CA ARG A 229 -4.22 6.23 7.01
C ARG A 229 -4.33 7.68 7.42
N MET A 230 -5.52 8.25 7.37
CA MET A 230 -5.73 9.63 7.82
C MET A 230 -5.47 9.75 9.33
N ALA A 231 -5.91 8.79 10.14
CA ALA A 231 -5.64 8.78 11.57
C ALA A 231 -4.14 8.61 11.88
N GLU A 232 -3.39 7.90 11.01
CA GLU A 232 -1.95 7.69 11.16
C GLU A 232 -1.10 8.89 10.72
N HIS A 233 -1.54 9.64 9.70
CA HIS A 233 -0.69 10.62 9.02
C HIS A 233 -1.17 12.08 9.09
N VAL A 234 -2.33 12.38 9.67
CA VAL A 234 -2.88 13.74 9.69
C VAL A 234 -2.80 14.38 11.07
N GLY A 235 -2.56 15.69 11.11
CA GLY A 235 -2.58 16.47 12.35
C GLY A 235 -1.24 16.55 13.07
N ARG A 236 -0.14 16.14 12.42
CA ARG A 236 1.24 16.28 12.93
C ARG A 236 1.94 17.50 12.30
N PRO A 237 2.90 18.12 12.99
CA PRO A 237 3.70 19.21 12.44
C PRO A 237 4.49 18.81 11.19
N ASN A 238 4.55 19.71 10.21
CA ASN A 238 5.35 19.55 8.99
C ASN A 238 6.83 19.91 9.22
N THR A 239 7.52 19.15 10.09
CA THR A 239 8.92 19.38 10.46
C THR A 239 9.79 18.18 10.10
N LYS A 240 11.13 18.33 10.13
CA LYS A 240 12.07 17.22 9.86
C LYS A 240 12.24 16.26 11.04
N ASP A 241 11.81 16.68 12.23
CA ASP A 241 12.01 15.91 13.46
C ASP A 241 10.94 14.82 13.57
N MET A 242 11.38 13.58 13.41
CA MET A 242 10.48 12.43 13.41
C MET A 242 9.85 12.14 14.76
N THR A 243 10.40 12.65 15.87
CA THR A 243 9.82 12.43 17.20
C THR A 243 8.50 13.17 17.39
N ILE A 244 8.25 14.21 16.57
CA ILE A 244 7.05 15.03 16.64
C ILE A 244 6.24 15.02 15.34
N ASN A 245 6.83 14.64 14.20
CA ASN A 245 6.14 14.64 12.90
C ASN A 245 5.41 13.32 12.57
N THR A 246 5.71 12.23 13.27
CA THR A 246 4.89 11.00 13.28
C THR A 246 4.00 10.99 14.50
#